data_AF-A0A968LAM5-F1
#
_entry.id   AF-A0A968LAM5-F1
#
_cell.length_a   1.000
_cell.length_b   1.000
_cell.length_c   1.000
_cell.angle_alpha   90.00
_cell.angle_beta   90.00
_cell.angle_gamma   90.00
#
_symmetry.space_group_name_H-M   'P 1'
#
loop_
_entity.id
_entity.type
_entity.pdbx_description
1 polymer ?
#
loop_
_entity_poly.entity_id
_entity_poly.type
_entity_poly.pdbx_seq_one_letter_code
_entity_poly.pdbx_strand_id
1 'polypeptide(L)'
;MATDNAITQLSSAIEKLEKVDIDKIIRKNLGEESLENEFLPRLDKIKQQANFAKKYARQVHDQYVNQVTSMITALTQQMASQASHSSADFINQRNSFLNQIDAQLEAGKLSLPFFTTAAILERGFLDDEGIKQEYQRTIQKLHEESNETLAKVKEEAEKAVSGAKELADQIETRARKTATRISVEEAQKQFSEASLRLQKKVEYWGKRVVFAMIGVVVIPAIFMLWPLPSEGSWPVALYHTLLRILVLSAVAGVTTFCIKMYKAHLHMVEINEHRLRVANSIESFVNSALEPQQRDLILAKLVESIVSFGDSGLVRSDREDISSSTMSADFIGRILSALSSGKKG
;
A
#
# COMPACT_ATOMS: atom_id res chain seq x y z
N MET A 1 -34.74 31.89 52.64
CA MET A 1 -36.01 31.76 51.88
C MET A 1 -36.22 33.05 51.10
N ALA A 2 -36.94 32.98 49.99
CA ALA A 2 -37.07 34.12 49.10
C ALA A 2 -38.21 35.05 49.53
N THR A 3 -38.04 36.34 49.36
CA THR A 3 -39.07 37.35 49.58
C THR A 3 -40.13 37.29 48.49
N ASP A 4 -41.37 37.69 48.82
CA ASP A 4 -42.47 37.72 47.85
C ASP A 4 -42.16 38.63 46.65
N ASN A 5 -41.37 39.68 46.86
CA ASN A 5 -40.90 40.56 45.79
C ASN A 5 -40.01 39.80 44.78
N ALA A 6 -39.02 39.03 45.24
CA ALA A 6 -38.13 38.26 44.37
C ALA A 6 -38.90 37.17 43.59
N ILE A 7 -39.87 36.51 44.23
CA ILE A 7 -40.71 35.49 43.59
C ILE A 7 -41.63 36.12 42.52
N THR A 8 -42.16 37.32 42.80
CA THR A 8 -43.00 38.06 41.85
C THR A 8 -42.18 38.49 40.64
N GLN A 9 -40.95 38.97 40.84
CA GLN A 9 -40.05 39.33 39.75
C GLN A 9 -39.67 38.13 38.89
N LEU A 10 -39.34 36.99 39.51
CA LEU A 10 -39.08 35.75 38.79
C LEU A 10 -40.30 35.32 37.97
N SER A 11 -41.49 35.34 38.56
CA SER A 11 -42.73 34.96 37.89
C SER A 11 -43.02 35.86 36.68
N SER A 12 -42.80 37.17 36.82
CA SER A 12 -42.95 38.13 35.73
C SER A 12 -41.92 37.89 34.61
N ALA A 13 -40.67 37.57 34.94
CA ALA A 13 -39.65 37.25 33.95
C ALA A 13 -39.99 35.97 33.16
N ILE A 14 -40.51 34.95 33.84
CA ILE A 14 -40.96 33.69 33.21
C ILE A 14 -42.18 33.92 32.31
N GLU A 15 -43.13 34.73 32.75
CA GLU A 15 -44.30 35.06 31.92
C GLU A 15 -43.89 35.81 30.63
N LYS A 16 -42.90 36.71 30.73
CA LYS A 16 -42.33 37.39 29.55
C LYS A 16 -41.63 36.41 28.62
N LEU A 17 -40.89 35.43 29.16
CA LEU A 17 -40.26 34.36 28.39
C LEU A 17 -41.31 33.51 27.64
N GLU A 18 -42.44 33.19 28.27
CA GLU A 18 -43.52 32.42 27.65
C GLU A 18 -44.23 33.16 26.52
N LYS A 19 -44.30 34.50 26.61
CA LYS A 19 -44.92 35.38 25.60
C LYS A 19 -44.01 35.72 24.41
N VAL A 20 -42.78 35.21 24.38
CA VAL A 20 -41.86 35.44 23.26
C VAL A 20 -42.44 34.82 21.98
N ASP A 21 -42.43 35.57 20.89
CA ASP A 21 -42.88 35.14 19.57
C ASP A 21 -41.84 34.21 18.92
N ILE A 22 -42.00 32.90 19.16
CA ILE A 22 -41.07 31.85 18.74
C ILE A 22 -40.98 31.77 17.20
N ASP A 23 -42.08 32.00 16.49
CA ASP A 23 -42.13 31.88 15.03
C ASP A 23 -41.24 32.94 14.36
N LYS A 24 -41.20 34.16 14.92
CA LYS A 24 -40.31 35.25 14.45
C LYS A 24 -38.83 35.00 14.72
N ILE A 25 -38.51 34.18 15.71
CA ILE A 25 -37.13 33.82 16.07
C ILE A 25 -36.64 32.66 15.20
N ILE A 26 -37.47 31.67 14.98
CA ILE A 26 -37.09 30.47 14.22
C ILE A 26 -36.95 30.78 12.72
N ARG A 27 -37.81 31.64 12.18
CA ARG A 27 -37.83 32.04 10.76
C ARG A 27 -37.75 30.83 9.82
N LYS A 28 -38.80 30.00 9.87
CA LYS A 28 -38.92 28.78 9.06
C LYS A 28 -38.78 29.02 7.55
N ASN A 29 -39.00 30.25 7.10
CA ASN A 29 -38.84 30.68 5.71
C ASN A 29 -37.38 30.77 5.23
N LEU A 30 -36.38 30.65 6.11
CA LEU A 30 -34.95 30.71 5.77
C LEU A 30 -34.31 29.35 5.48
N GLY A 31 -35.07 28.25 5.49
CA GLY A 31 -34.56 26.92 5.15
C GLY A 31 -33.44 26.45 6.09
N GLU A 32 -32.28 26.08 5.54
CA GLU A 32 -31.13 25.59 6.30
C GLU A 32 -30.55 26.64 7.29
N GLU A 33 -30.73 27.93 7.01
CA GLU A 33 -30.29 29.03 7.87
C GLU A 33 -31.26 29.33 9.02
N SER A 34 -32.37 28.58 9.11
CA SER A 34 -33.31 28.66 10.22
C SER A 34 -32.67 28.25 11.55
N LEU A 35 -33.21 28.79 12.64
CA LEU A 35 -32.86 28.40 14.00
C LEU A 35 -33.68 27.21 14.53
N GLU A 36 -34.57 26.60 13.72
CA GLU A 36 -35.53 25.58 14.18
C GLU A 36 -34.86 24.42 14.92
N ASN A 37 -33.88 23.78 14.27
CA ASN A 37 -33.25 22.57 14.82
C ASN A 37 -32.32 22.86 16.01
N GLU A 38 -31.71 24.04 16.05
CA GLU A 38 -30.69 24.38 17.04
C GLU A 38 -31.26 25.11 18.25
N PHE A 39 -32.27 25.96 18.06
CA PHE A 39 -32.80 26.80 19.14
C PHE A 39 -33.93 26.12 19.91
N LEU A 40 -34.80 25.33 19.27
CA LEU A 40 -35.92 24.68 19.96
C LEU A 40 -35.49 23.81 21.15
N PRO A 41 -34.49 22.91 21.04
CA PRO A 41 -34.04 22.10 22.17
C PRO A 41 -33.47 22.94 23.32
N ARG A 42 -32.89 24.12 23.02
CA ARG A 42 -32.37 25.05 24.02
C ARG A 42 -33.50 25.79 24.73
N LEU A 43 -34.50 26.24 23.96
CA LEU A 43 -35.68 26.90 24.52
C LEU A 43 -36.44 25.98 25.48
N ASP A 44 -36.60 24.71 25.14
CA ASP A 44 -37.24 23.74 26.03
C ASP A 44 -36.48 23.57 27.35
N LYS A 45 -35.14 23.49 27.30
CA LYS A 45 -34.30 23.46 28.50
C LYS A 45 -34.46 24.73 29.34
N ILE A 46 -34.48 25.91 28.72
CA ILE A 46 -34.69 27.19 29.41
C ILE A 46 -36.05 27.18 30.12
N LYS A 47 -37.12 26.77 29.44
CA LYS A 47 -38.48 26.70 30.02
C LYS A 47 -38.56 25.70 31.17
N GLN A 48 -37.94 24.52 31.03
CA GLN A 48 -37.87 23.53 32.10
C GLN A 48 -37.16 24.07 33.33
N GLN A 49 -36.01 24.72 33.15
CA GLN A 49 -35.24 25.34 34.25
C GLN A 49 -36.01 26.49 34.91
N ALA A 50 -36.66 27.35 34.12
CA ALA A 50 -37.48 28.44 34.60
C ALA A 50 -38.65 27.94 35.45
N ASN A 51 -39.39 26.94 34.97
CA ASN A 51 -40.51 26.34 35.71
C ASN A 51 -40.06 25.62 36.98
N PHE A 52 -38.91 24.92 36.90
CA PHE A 52 -38.30 24.30 38.07
C PHE A 52 -37.94 25.36 39.12
N ALA A 53 -37.27 26.45 38.71
CA ALA A 53 -36.91 27.53 39.61
C ALA A 53 -38.16 28.20 40.24
N LYS A 54 -39.21 28.43 39.45
CA LYS A 54 -40.50 28.97 39.94
C LYS A 54 -41.11 28.11 41.04
N LYS A 55 -41.10 26.78 40.86
CA LYS A 55 -41.68 25.83 41.81
C LYS A 55 -40.99 25.89 43.18
N TYR A 56 -39.65 25.95 43.20
CA TYR A 56 -38.86 25.88 44.43
C TYR A 56 -38.37 27.25 44.93
N ALA A 57 -38.72 28.34 44.27
CA ALA A 57 -38.23 29.69 44.58
C ALA A 57 -38.41 30.09 46.05
N ARG A 58 -39.55 29.74 46.67
CA ARG A 58 -39.86 30.06 48.07
C ARG A 58 -38.80 29.53 49.06
N GLN A 59 -38.23 28.37 48.77
CA GLN A 59 -37.29 27.69 49.66
C GLN A 59 -35.84 28.15 49.47
N VAL A 60 -35.55 28.84 48.37
CA VAL A 60 -34.19 29.28 48.00
C VAL A 60 -33.95 30.71 48.52
N HIS A 61 -32.69 31.12 48.70
CA HIS A 61 -32.35 32.49 49.10
C HIS A 61 -32.52 33.49 47.95
N ASP A 62 -32.93 34.73 48.26
CA ASP A 62 -33.19 35.80 47.27
C ASP A 62 -32.07 35.99 46.25
N GLN A 63 -30.82 35.93 46.71
CA GLN A 63 -29.65 36.06 45.83
C GLN A 63 -29.73 35.14 44.61
N TYR A 64 -30.07 33.86 44.80
CA TYR A 64 -30.10 32.88 43.71
C TYR A 64 -31.38 33.01 42.87
N VAL A 65 -32.50 33.38 43.49
CA VAL A 65 -33.75 33.70 42.77
C VAL A 65 -33.51 34.91 41.84
N ASN A 66 -32.82 35.94 42.32
CA ASN A 66 -32.49 37.13 41.53
C ASN A 66 -31.48 36.83 40.42
N GLN A 67 -30.52 35.92 40.65
CA GLN A 67 -29.60 35.46 39.60
C GLN A 67 -30.34 34.74 38.46
N VAL A 68 -31.24 33.79 38.78
CA VAL A 68 -32.06 33.11 37.77
C VAL A 68 -32.99 34.09 37.07
N THR A 69 -33.59 35.03 37.81
CA THR A 69 -34.46 36.08 37.24
C THR A 69 -33.69 36.95 36.23
N SER A 70 -32.46 37.33 36.56
CA SER A 70 -31.59 38.13 35.69
C SER A 70 -31.21 37.36 34.44
N MET A 71 -30.86 36.07 34.57
CA MET A 71 -30.57 35.19 33.43
C MET A 71 -31.77 35.07 32.49
N ILE A 72 -32.97 34.78 33.01
CA ILE A 72 -34.20 34.66 32.21
C ILE A 72 -34.52 35.98 31.51
N THR A 73 -34.35 37.10 32.20
CA THR A 73 -34.58 38.44 31.63
C THR A 73 -33.60 38.71 30.48
N ALA A 74 -32.32 38.40 30.67
CA ALA A 74 -31.29 38.55 29.63
C ALA A 74 -31.59 37.67 28.40
N LEU A 75 -31.94 36.40 28.61
CA LEU A 75 -32.35 35.48 27.54
C LEU A 75 -33.55 36.03 26.77
N THR A 76 -34.57 36.52 27.47
CA THR A 76 -35.78 37.10 26.87
C THR A 76 -35.46 38.35 26.05
N GLN A 77 -34.57 39.22 26.54
CA GLN A 77 -34.09 40.39 25.80
C GLN A 77 -33.35 39.99 24.52
N GLN A 78 -32.48 38.99 24.58
CA GLN A 78 -31.73 38.50 23.41
C GLN A 78 -32.66 37.88 22.37
N MET A 79 -33.64 37.09 22.81
CA MET A 79 -34.68 36.54 21.94
C MET A 79 -35.49 37.64 21.24
N ALA A 80 -35.90 38.67 21.97
CA ALA A 80 -36.63 39.80 21.40
C ALA A 80 -35.77 40.58 20.39
N SER A 81 -34.49 40.80 20.69
CA SER A 81 -33.54 41.44 19.76
C SER A 81 -33.40 40.63 18.48
N GLN A 82 -33.18 39.32 18.60
CA GLN A 82 -33.01 38.44 17.44
C GLN A 82 -34.28 38.36 16.58
N ALA A 83 -35.46 38.40 17.20
CA ALA A 83 -36.74 38.46 16.48
C ALA A 83 -36.87 39.74 15.63
N SER A 84 -36.25 40.85 16.05
CA SER A 84 -36.37 42.17 15.41
C SER A 84 -35.41 42.42 14.25
N HIS A 85 -34.37 41.60 14.06
CA HIS A 85 -33.34 41.81 13.04
C HIS A 85 -33.87 41.64 11.60
N SER A 86 -33.25 42.30 10.61
CA SER A 86 -33.55 42.00 9.19
C SER A 86 -33.12 40.56 8.84
N SER A 87 -33.56 40.00 7.71
CA SER A 87 -33.13 38.64 7.32
C SER A 87 -31.62 38.51 7.16
N ALA A 88 -30.95 39.55 6.65
CA ALA A 88 -29.49 39.56 6.49
C ALA A 88 -28.76 39.65 7.85
N ASP A 89 -29.21 40.54 8.73
CA ASP A 89 -28.62 40.69 10.07
C ASP A 89 -28.86 39.45 10.95
N PHE A 90 -30.01 38.80 10.79
CA PHE A 90 -30.36 37.58 11.50
C PHE A 90 -29.36 36.46 11.23
N ILE A 91 -29.01 36.23 9.95
CA ILE A 91 -28.05 35.20 9.54
C ILE A 91 -26.66 35.54 10.09
N ASN A 92 -26.23 36.80 9.95
CA ASN A 92 -24.93 37.26 10.43
C ASN A 92 -24.77 37.12 11.95
N GLN A 93 -25.84 37.32 12.72
CA GLN A 93 -25.81 37.26 14.19
C GLN A 93 -26.19 35.89 14.75
N ARG A 94 -26.60 34.93 13.91
CA ARG A 94 -27.08 33.59 14.30
C ARG A 94 -26.17 32.89 15.29
N ASN A 95 -24.88 32.77 14.95
CA ASN A 95 -23.91 32.04 15.77
C ASN A 95 -23.60 32.79 17.08
N SER A 96 -23.54 34.13 17.03
CA SER A 96 -23.33 34.95 18.24
C SER A 96 -24.51 34.79 19.21
N PHE A 97 -25.74 34.82 18.68
CA PHE A 97 -26.96 34.59 19.44
C PHE A 97 -26.95 33.22 20.13
N LEU A 98 -26.68 32.13 19.40
CA LEU A 98 -26.63 30.78 19.98
C LEU A 98 -25.57 30.65 21.07
N ASN A 99 -24.37 31.20 20.84
CA ASN A 99 -23.30 31.19 21.83
C ASN A 99 -23.66 32.00 23.08
N GLN A 100 -24.39 33.11 22.93
CA GLN A 100 -24.86 33.89 24.07
C GLN A 100 -25.94 33.14 24.87
N ILE A 101 -26.87 32.44 24.19
CA ILE A 101 -27.85 31.58 24.85
C ILE A 101 -27.14 30.49 25.65
N ASP A 102 -26.15 29.82 25.06
CA ASP A 102 -25.38 28.77 25.72
C ASP A 102 -24.59 29.31 26.91
N ALA A 103 -23.96 30.48 26.78
CA ALA A 103 -23.25 31.13 27.88
C ALA A 103 -24.17 31.49 29.06
N GLN A 104 -25.39 31.97 28.79
CA GLN A 104 -26.38 32.26 29.83
C GLN A 104 -26.89 30.97 30.51
N LEU A 105 -27.09 29.90 29.74
CA LEU A 105 -27.43 28.59 30.29
C LEU A 105 -26.33 28.04 31.21
N GLU A 106 -25.06 28.16 30.82
CA GLU A 106 -23.93 27.78 31.66
C GLU A 106 -23.85 28.62 32.94
N ALA A 107 -24.04 29.94 32.85
CA ALA A 107 -24.09 30.82 34.01
C ALA A 107 -25.24 30.42 34.97
N GLY A 108 -26.39 30.02 34.41
CA GLY A 108 -27.53 29.49 35.17
C GLY A 108 -27.20 28.26 36.01
N LYS A 109 -26.32 27.37 35.50
CA LYS A 109 -25.93 26.13 36.21
C LYS A 109 -25.27 26.38 37.56
N LEU A 110 -24.69 27.56 37.81
CA LEU A 110 -24.12 27.88 39.12
C LEU A 110 -25.20 28.11 40.19
N SER A 111 -26.39 28.56 39.78
CA SER A 111 -27.50 28.89 40.68
C SER A 111 -28.51 27.73 40.85
N LEU A 112 -28.61 26.84 39.85
CA LEU A 112 -29.54 25.70 39.87
C LEU A 112 -29.35 24.70 41.02
N PRO A 113 -28.12 24.40 41.51
CA PRO A 113 -27.90 23.47 42.61
C PRO A 113 -28.65 23.85 43.90
N PHE A 114 -28.89 25.13 44.14
CA PHE A 114 -29.65 25.59 45.30
C PHE A 114 -31.14 25.25 45.19
N PHE A 115 -31.69 25.27 43.97
CA PHE A 115 -33.07 24.83 43.70
C PHE A 115 -33.19 23.31 43.74
N THR A 116 -32.18 22.57 43.27
CA THR A 116 -32.19 21.10 43.38
C THR A 116 -32.08 20.65 44.84
N THR A 117 -31.25 21.33 45.63
CA THR A 117 -31.13 21.06 47.08
C THR A 117 -32.46 21.32 47.79
N ALA A 118 -33.14 22.42 47.46
CA ALA A 118 -34.49 22.71 47.96
C ALA A 118 -35.49 21.60 47.56
N ALA A 119 -35.48 21.16 46.30
CA ALA A 119 -36.33 20.07 45.83
C ALA A 119 -36.06 18.72 46.51
N ILE A 120 -34.80 18.43 46.83
CA ILE A 120 -34.37 17.23 47.56
C ILE A 120 -34.82 17.29 49.02
N LEU A 121 -34.71 18.46 49.66
CA LEU A 121 -35.17 18.70 51.02
C LEU A 121 -36.70 18.59 51.14
N GLU A 122 -37.46 19.19 50.21
CA GLU A 122 -38.93 19.09 50.19
C GLU A 122 -39.41 17.66 49.95
N ARG A 123 -38.64 16.84 49.22
CA ARG A 123 -38.93 15.42 49.01
C ARG A 123 -38.53 14.52 50.18
N GLY A 124 -37.95 15.06 51.26
CA GLY A 124 -37.55 14.28 52.44
C GLY A 124 -36.40 13.31 52.17
N PHE A 125 -35.64 13.51 51.10
CA PHE A 125 -34.61 12.56 50.63
C PHE A 125 -33.44 12.40 51.62
N LEU A 126 -33.27 13.36 52.55
CA LEU A 126 -32.21 13.36 53.56
C LEU A 126 -32.63 12.75 54.90
N ASP A 127 -33.94 12.57 55.13
CA ASP A 127 -34.47 12.04 56.41
C ASP A 127 -34.90 10.57 56.31
N ASP A 128 -34.94 9.98 55.11
CA ASP A 128 -35.40 8.61 54.88
C ASP A 128 -34.22 7.62 54.79
N GLU A 129 -33.94 6.89 55.89
CA GLU A 129 -32.90 5.84 55.95
C GLU A 129 -33.12 4.71 54.91
N GLY A 130 -34.36 4.51 54.44
CA GLY A 130 -34.68 3.48 53.44
C GLY A 130 -34.07 3.76 52.07
N ILE A 131 -33.97 5.03 51.68
CA ILE A 131 -33.42 5.43 50.38
C ILE A 131 -31.89 5.26 50.35
N LYS A 132 -31.23 5.45 51.49
CA LYS A 132 -29.78 5.24 51.63
C LYS A 132 -29.41 3.76 51.44
N GLN A 133 -30.25 2.85 51.94
CA GLN A 133 -30.08 1.40 51.73
C GLN A 133 -30.39 0.97 50.29
N GLU A 134 -31.44 1.50 49.68
CA GLU A 134 -31.77 1.29 48.26
C GLU A 134 -30.64 1.78 47.33
N TYR A 135 -30.07 2.94 47.61
CA TYR A 135 -28.94 3.49 46.86
C TYR A 135 -27.69 2.61 47.01
N GLN A 136 -27.37 2.16 48.23
CA GLN A 136 -26.25 1.24 48.46
C GLN A 136 -26.43 -0.10 47.74
N ARG A 137 -27.64 -0.67 47.77
CA ARG A 137 -27.97 -1.90 47.00
C ARG A 137 -27.85 -1.69 45.50
N THR A 138 -28.30 -0.53 45.00
CA THR A 138 -28.24 -0.21 43.57
C THR A 138 -26.79 -0.04 43.13
N ILE A 139 -25.96 0.65 43.92
CA ILE A 139 -24.51 0.80 43.67
C ILE A 139 -23.82 -0.57 43.67
N GLN A 140 -24.16 -1.46 44.61
CA GLN A 140 -23.59 -2.81 44.68
C GLN A 140 -23.96 -3.65 43.45
N LYS A 141 -25.24 -3.65 43.05
CA LYS A 141 -25.69 -4.32 41.83
C LYS A 141 -25.02 -3.75 40.58
N LEU A 142 -24.87 -2.42 40.51
CA LEU A 142 -24.18 -1.77 39.40
C LEU A 142 -22.71 -2.19 39.32
N HIS A 143 -22.02 -2.31 40.46
CA HIS A 143 -20.64 -2.77 40.51
C HIS A 143 -20.50 -4.24 40.07
N GLU A 144 -21.44 -5.09 40.48
CA GLU A 144 -21.44 -6.50 40.16
C GLU A 144 -21.76 -6.74 38.67
N GLU A 145 -22.80 -6.09 38.15
CA GLU A 145 -23.13 -6.09 36.71
C GLU A 145 -22.01 -5.45 35.87
N SER A 146 -21.39 -4.37 36.37
CA SER A 146 -20.28 -3.72 35.67
C SER A 146 -19.05 -4.63 35.59
N ASN A 147 -18.69 -5.33 36.68
CA ASN A 147 -17.58 -6.28 36.68
C ASN A 147 -17.85 -7.49 35.78
N GLU A 148 -19.07 -8.02 35.78
CA GLU A 148 -19.46 -9.12 34.90
C GLU A 148 -19.43 -8.69 33.42
N THR A 149 -19.93 -7.49 33.13
CA THR A 149 -19.87 -6.90 31.79
C THR A 149 -18.43 -6.65 31.36
N LEU A 150 -17.58 -6.14 32.25
CA LEU A 150 -16.16 -5.92 31.98
C LEU A 150 -15.42 -7.23 31.70
N ALA A 151 -15.76 -8.31 32.41
CA ALA A 151 -15.21 -9.64 32.18
C ALA A 151 -15.62 -10.19 30.81
N LYS A 152 -16.90 -10.07 30.44
CA LYS A 152 -17.40 -10.49 29.11
C LYS A 152 -16.78 -9.67 27.97
N VAL A 153 -16.69 -8.35 28.15
CA VAL A 153 -16.03 -7.46 27.17
C VAL A 153 -14.55 -7.81 27.02
N LYS A 154 -13.85 -8.13 28.11
CA LYS A 154 -12.45 -8.55 28.05
C LYS A 154 -12.28 -9.88 27.32
N GLU A 155 -13.14 -10.86 27.58
CA GLU A 155 -13.13 -12.16 26.90
C GLU A 155 -13.44 -12.02 25.40
N GLU A 156 -14.45 -11.23 25.04
CA GLU A 156 -14.79 -10.94 23.64
C GLU A 156 -13.67 -10.15 22.94
N ALA A 157 -13.03 -9.21 23.62
CA ALA A 157 -11.88 -8.49 23.09
C ALA A 157 -10.68 -9.42 22.87
N GLU A 158 -10.39 -10.34 23.80
CA GLU A 158 -9.32 -11.35 23.62
C GLU A 158 -9.63 -12.30 22.45
N LYS A 159 -10.90 -12.73 22.28
CA LYS A 159 -11.34 -13.52 21.13
C LYS A 159 -11.27 -12.73 19.82
N ALA A 160 -11.65 -11.46 19.82
CA ALA A 160 -11.59 -10.60 18.65
C ALA A 160 -10.14 -10.31 18.25
N VAL A 161 -9.25 -10.06 19.22
CA VAL A 161 -7.82 -9.83 18.97
C VAL A 161 -7.12 -11.10 18.49
N SER A 162 -7.41 -12.26 19.09
CA SER A 162 -6.85 -13.54 18.62
C SER A 162 -7.36 -13.91 17.24
N GLY A 163 -8.67 -13.78 16.99
CA GLY A 163 -9.27 -13.99 15.67
C GLY A 163 -8.71 -13.03 14.61
N ALA A 164 -8.54 -11.74 14.94
CA ALA A 164 -7.93 -10.77 14.03
C ALA A 164 -6.45 -11.10 13.73
N LYS A 165 -5.70 -11.57 14.73
CA LYS A 165 -4.30 -11.99 14.56
C LYS A 165 -4.20 -13.22 13.65
N GLU A 166 -5.08 -14.20 13.83
CA GLU A 166 -5.14 -15.38 12.97
C GLU A 166 -5.55 -15.02 11.53
N LEU A 167 -6.52 -14.12 11.37
CA LEU A 167 -6.94 -13.64 10.05
C LEU A 167 -5.83 -12.85 9.34
N ALA A 168 -5.08 -12.02 10.08
CA ALA A 168 -3.93 -11.28 9.57
C ALA A 168 -2.82 -12.23 9.11
N ASP A 169 -2.50 -13.26 9.90
CA ASP A 169 -1.48 -14.27 9.56
C ASP A 169 -1.88 -15.09 8.31
N GLN A 170 -3.18 -15.41 8.17
CA GLN A 170 -3.71 -16.04 6.97
C GLN A 170 -3.64 -15.14 5.74
N ILE A 171 -3.96 -13.84 5.88
CA ILE A 171 -3.89 -12.86 4.77
C ILE A 171 -2.43 -12.67 4.34
N GLU A 172 -1.50 -12.50 5.29
CA GLU A 172 -0.08 -12.36 5.00
C GLU A 172 0.45 -13.59 4.26
N THR A 173 0.13 -14.79 4.75
CA THR A 173 0.55 -16.05 4.12
C THR A 173 -0.02 -16.18 2.69
N ARG A 174 -1.29 -15.81 2.47
CA ARG A 174 -1.93 -15.84 1.15
C ARG A 174 -1.33 -14.80 0.19
N ALA A 175 -1.08 -13.60 0.67
CA ALA A 175 -0.47 -12.52 -0.12
C ALA A 175 0.95 -12.90 -0.54
N ARG A 176 1.76 -13.43 0.39
CA ARG A 176 3.12 -13.93 0.12
C ARG A 176 3.11 -15.06 -0.89
N LYS A 177 2.23 -16.07 -0.71
CA LYS A 177 2.09 -17.19 -1.66
C LYS A 177 1.66 -16.72 -3.06
N THR A 178 0.75 -15.75 -3.13
CA THR A 178 0.27 -15.16 -4.39
C THR A 178 1.37 -14.37 -5.09
N ALA A 179 2.13 -13.54 -4.37
CA ALA A 179 3.25 -12.78 -4.90
C ALA A 179 4.39 -13.69 -5.40
N THR A 180 4.69 -14.77 -4.67
CA THR A 180 5.66 -15.78 -5.12
C THR A 180 5.16 -16.49 -6.38
N ARG A 181 3.87 -16.89 -6.44
CA ARG A 181 3.32 -17.56 -7.63
C ARG A 181 3.34 -16.68 -8.87
N ILE A 182 2.87 -15.43 -8.77
CA ILE A 182 2.84 -14.49 -9.91
C ILE A 182 4.26 -14.18 -10.41
N SER A 183 5.21 -13.96 -9.50
CA SER A 183 6.60 -13.67 -9.90
C SER A 183 7.28 -14.88 -10.53
N VAL A 184 7.01 -16.10 -10.06
CA VAL A 184 7.52 -17.34 -10.65
C VAL A 184 6.90 -17.61 -12.02
N GLU A 185 5.59 -17.46 -12.19
CA GLU A 185 4.89 -17.64 -13.48
C GLU A 185 5.44 -16.69 -14.56
N GLU A 186 5.65 -15.41 -14.22
CA GLU A 186 6.22 -14.43 -15.15
C GLU A 186 7.66 -14.78 -15.51
N ALA A 187 8.49 -15.20 -14.55
CA ALA A 187 9.85 -15.64 -14.81
C ALA A 187 9.88 -16.90 -15.72
N GLN A 188 9.01 -17.87 -15.47
CA GLN A 188 8.85 -19.07 -16.32
C GLN A 188 8.51 -18.68 -17.76
N LYS A 189 7.56 -17.76 -17.94
CA LYS A 189 7.17 -17.25 -19.25
C LYS A 189 8.35 -16.58 -19.96
N GLN A 190 9.10 -15.71 -19.26
CA GLN A 190 10.26 -15.03 -19.83
C GLN A 190 11.36 -16.02 -20.26
N PHE A 191 11.64 -17.06 -19.47
CA PHE A 191 12.60 -18.09 -19.84
C PHE A 191 12.11 -18.96 -21.00
N SER A 192 10.81 -19.28 -21.06
CA SER A 192 10.21 -20.00 -22.18
C SER A 192 10.34 -19.22 -23.50
N GLU A 193 9.99 -17.94 -23.49
CA GLU A 193 10.13 -17.05 -24.65
C GLU A 193 11.59 -16.84 -25.04
N ALA A 194 12.51 -16.72 -24.07
CA ALA A 194 13.94 -16.68 -24.32
C ALA A 194 14.44 -17.96 -24.98
N SER A 195 13.97 -19.14 -24.53
CA SER A 195 14.33 -20.44 -25.09
C SER A 195 13.95 -20.52 -26.57
N LEU A 196 12.71 -20.17 -26.91
CA LEU A 196 12.23 -20.17 -28.29
C LEU A 196 13.05 -19.25 -29.20
N ARG A 197 13.42 -18.06 -28.70
CA ARG A 197 14.28 -17.13 -29.46
C ARG A 197 15.70 -17.68 -29.64
N LEU A 198 16.26 -18.33 -28.62
CA LEU A 198 17.57 -18.95 -28.67
C LEU A 198 17.60 -20.16 -29.63
N GLN A 199 16.58 -21.03 -29.59
CA GLN A 199 16.44 -22.15 -30.52
C GLN A 199 16.38 -21.68 -31.98
N LYS A 200 15.64 -20.60 -32.29
CA LYS A 200 15.63 -19.99 -33.63
C LYS A 200 17.02 -19.50 -34.06
N LYS A 201 17.82 -18.95 -33.14
CA LYS A 201 19.21 -18.54 -33.42
C LYS A 201 20.10 -19.76 -33.66
N VAL A 202 19.93 -20.84 -32.89
CA VAL A 202 20.64 -22.11 -33.11
C VAL A 202 20.34 -22.67 -34.49
N GLU A 203 19.07 -22.72 -34.90
CA GLU A 203 18.67 -23.17 -36.23
C GLU A 203 19.29 -22.31 -37.34
N TYR A 204 19.26 -20.98 -37.17
CA TYR A 204 19.85 -20.04 -38.10
C TYR A 204 21.36 -20.25 -38.27
N TRP A 205 22.09 -20.33 -37.16
CA TRP A 205 23.53 -20.58 -37.20
C TRP A 205 23.87 -21.99 -37.67
N GLY A 206 23.04 -22.99 -37.37
CA GLY A 206 23.18 -24.35 -37.87
C GLY A 206 23.13 -24.40 -39.39
N LYS A 207 22.14 -23.73 -40.01
CA LYS A 207 22.06 -23.60 -41.48
C LYS A 207 23.30 -22.92 -42.06
N ARG A 208 23.83 -21.89 -41.40
CA ARG A 208 25.07 -21.20 -41.82
C ARG A 208 26.32 -22.08 -41.69
N VAL A 209 26.41 -22.92 -40.65
CA VAL A 209 27.50 -23.89 -40.50
C VAL A 209 27.46 -24.90 -41.65
N VAL A 210 26.28 -25.44 -41.99
CA VAL A 210 26.14 -26.36 -43.12
C VAL A 210 26.59 -25.70 -44.42
N PHE A 211 26.16 -24.46 -44.68
CA PHE A 211 26.58 -23.72 -45.88
C PHE A 211 28.10 -23.46 -45.90
N ALA A 212 28.69 -23.08 -44.77
CA ALA A 212 30.13 -22.86 -44.65
C ALA A 212 30.92 -24.16 -44.90
N MET A 213 30.45 -25.30 -44.38
CA MET A 213 31.04 -26.62 -44.62
C MET A 213 30.98 -27.04 -46.10
N ILE A 214 29.88 -26.73 -46.80
CA ILE A 214 29.80 -26.93 -48.25
C ILE A 214 30.88 -26.09 -48.95
N GLY A 215 31.07 -24.83 -48.54
CA GLY A 215 32.13 -23.96 -49.06
C GLY A 215 33.54 -24.56 -48.89
N VAL A 216 33.82 -25.16 -47.73
CA VAL A 216 35.11 -25.85 -47.46
C VAL A 216 35.37 -27.00 -48.43
N VAL A 217 34.34 -27.67 -48.95
CA VAL A 217 34.48 -28.78 -49.91
C VAL A 217 34.47 -28.29 -51.36
N VAL A 218 33.54 -27.40 -51.71
CA VAL A 218 33.30 -26.95 -53.09
C VAL A 218 34.43 -26.05 -53.60
N ILE A 219 34.95 -25.14 -52.77
CA ILE A 219 35.98 -24.18 -53.20
C ILE A 219 37.30 -24.88 -53.59
N PRO A 220 37.85 -25.83 -52.80
CA PRO A 220 38.97 -26.64 -53.25
C PRO A 220 38.69 -27.43 -54.53
N ALA A 221 37.48 -27.99 -54.68
CA ALA A 221 37.11 -28.73 -55.89
C ALA A 221 37.11 -27.83 -57.14
N ILE A 222 36.60 -26.59 -57.02
CA ILE A 222 36.69 -25.58 -58.09
C ILE A 222 38.14 -25.26 -58.41
N PHE A 223 39.01 -25.11 -57.41
CA PHE A 223 40.44 -24.86 -57.62
C PHE A 223 41.17 -26.04 -58.28
N MET A 224 40.70 -27.27 -58.11
CA MET A 224 41.21 -28.45 -58.84
C MET A 224 40.75 -28.46 -60.30
N LEU A 225 39.51 -28.04 -60.57
CA LEU A 225 38.95 -27.97 -61.93
C LEU A 225 39.51 -26.80 -62.76
N TRP A 226 39.99 -25.73 -62.10
CA TRP A 226 40.63 -24.59 -62.75
C TRP A 226 42.16 -24.77 -62.79
N PRO A 227 42.74 -25.28 -63.89
CA PRO A 227 44.18 -25.50 -63.97
C PRO A 227 44.94 -24.19 -63.80
N LEU A 228 46.13 -24.25 -63.19
CA LEU A 228 47.03 -23.10 -63.18
C LEU A 228 47.50 -22.82 -64.63
N PRO A 229 47.65 -21.55 -65.02
CA PRO A 229 48.15 -21.21 -66.35
C PRO A 229 49.55 -21.83 -66.55
N SER A 230 49.64 -22.79 -67.47
CA SER A 230 50.86 -23.58 -67.73
C SER A 230 51.95 -22.79 -68.46
N GLU A 231 51.61 -21.65 -69.06
CA GLU A 231 52.53 -20.81 -69.85
C GLU A 231 53.03 -19.56 -69.07
N GLY A 232 52.81 -19.50 -67.76
CA GLY A 232 53.23 -18.38 -66.91
C GLY A 232 54.66 -18.52 -66.39
N SER A 233 55.39 -17.41 -66.34
CA SER A 233 56.65 -17.32 -65.59
C SER A 233 56.43 -17.70 -64.11
N TRP A 234 57.43 -18.32 -63.46
CA TRP A 234 57.38 -18.76 -62.05
C TRP A 234 56.67 -17.78 -61.07
N PRO A 235 56.85 -16.44 -61.18
CA PRO A 235 56.14 -15.48 -60.33
C PRO A 235 54.61 -15.55 -60.44
N VAL A 236 54.06 -15.85 -61.62
CA VAL A 236 52.62 -15.92 -61.87
C VAL A 236 52.00 -17.13 -61.16
N ALA A 237 52.66 -18.30 -61.23
CA ALA A 237 52.22 -19.50 -60.53
C ALA A 237 52.23 -19.32 -59.00
N LEU A 238 53.26 -18.65 -58.47
CA LEU A 238 53.36 -18.34 -57.04
C LEU A 238 52.23 -17.41 -56.59
N TYR A 239 51.94 -16.35 -57.35
CA TYR A 239 50.86 -15.41 -57.06
C TYR A 239 49.50 -16.11 -56.97
N HIS A 240 49.16 -16.95 -57.94
CA HIS A 240 47.89 -17.69 -57.93
C HIS A 240 47.80 -18.70 -56.78
N THR A 241 48.92 -19.33 -56.40
CA THR A 241 48.95 -20.28 -55.28
C THR A 241 48.71 -19.56 -53.94
N LEU A 242 49.36 -18.42 -53.72
CA LEU A 242 49.16 -17.61 -52.51
C LEU A 242 47.71 -17.11 -52.40
N LEU A 243 47.11 -16.68 -53.53
CA LEU A 243 45.71 -16.26 -53.55
C LEU A 243 44.76 -17.41 -53.17
N ARG A 244 44.99 -18.62 -53.69
CA ARG A 244 44.19 -19.81 -53.33
C ARG A 244 44.33 -20.15 -51.85
N ILE A 245 45.56 -20.14 -51.30
CA ILE A 245 45.80 -20.36 -49.87
C ILE A 245 45.07 -19.32 -49.02
N LEU A 246 45.11 -18.04 -49.42
CA LEU A 246 44.42 -16.96 -48.73
C LEU A 246 42.91 -17.19 -48.72
N VAL A 247 42.31 -17.54 -49.87
CA VAL A 247 40.87 -17.84 -49.98
C VAL A 247 40.50 -19.04 -49.12
N LEU A 248 41.26 -20.14 -49.17
CA LEU A 248 41.01 -21.32 -48.33
C LEU A 248 41.11 -21.01 -46.84
N SER A 249 42.10 -20.19 -46.45
CA SER A 249 42.26 -19.74 -45.07
C SER A 249 41.09 -18.87 -44.62
N ALA A 250 40.59 -17.98 -45.48
CA ALA A 250 39.43 -17.15 -45.20
C ALA A 250 38.16 -18.01 -45.01
N VAL A 251 37.94 -19.00 -45.88
CA VAL A 251 36.79 -19.93 -45.79
C VAL A 251 36.86 -20.76 -44.51
N ALA A 252 38.04 -21.28 -44.16
CA ALA A 252 38.26 -22.01 -42.90
C ALA A 252 38.01 -21.12 -41.67
N GLY A 253 38.45 -19.86 -41.72
CA GLY A 253 38.21 -18.86 -40.67
C GLY A 253 36.72 -18.57 -40.47
N VAL A 254 35.98 -18.32 -41.55
CA VAL A 254 34.51 -18.11 -41.51
C VAL A 254 33.80 -19.35 -40.96
N THR A 255 34.20 -20.55 -41.40
CA THR A 255 33.61 -21.81 -40.93
C THR A 255 33.82 -21.99 -39.43
N THR A 256 35.05 -21.77 -38.96
CA THR A 256 35.39 -21.84 -37.53
C THR A 256 34.58 -20.85 -36.71
N PHE A 257 34.41 -19.62 -37.20
CA PHE A 257 33.57 -18.61 -36.57
C PHE A 257 32.10 -19.04 -36.48
N CYS A 258 31.53 -19.56 -37.57
CA CYS A 258 30.16 -20.07 -37.59
C CYS A 258 29.96 -21.22 -36.58
N ILE A 259 30.91 -22.15 -36.50
CA ILE A 259 30.86 -23.26 -35.53
C ILE A 259 30.93 -22.74 -34.09
N LYS A 260 31.82 -21.77 -33.80
CA LYS A 260 31.91 -21.14 -32.47
C LYS A 260 30.60 -20.47 -32.07
N MET A 261 29.99 -19.70 -32.98
CA MET A 261 28.71 -19.04 -32.72
C MET A 261 27.57 -20.04 -32.51
N TYR A 262 27.54 -21.11 -33.30
CA TYR A 262 26.57 -22.19 -33.13
C TYR A 262 26.69 -22.86 -31.75
N LYS A 263 27.91 -23.24 -31.35
CA LYS A 263 28.17 -23.84 -30.03
C LYS A 263 27.77 -22.92 -28.89
N ALA A 264 28.09 -21.63 -28.98
CA ALA A 264 27.73 -20.65 -27.97
C ALA A 264 26.21 -20.50 -27.81
N HIS A 265 25.47 -20.45 -28.92
CA HIS A 265 24.01 -20.40 -28.85
C HIS A 265 23.39 -21.68 -28.32
N LEU A 266 23.96 -22.84 -28.63
CA LEU A 266 23.52 -24.13 -28.09
C LEU A 266 23.74 -24.21 -26.57
N HIS A 267 24.90 -23.75 -26.10
CA HIS A 267 25.17 -23.66 -24.67
C HIS A 267 24.21 -22.71 -23.93
N MET A 268 23.87 -21.57 -24.56
CA MET A 268 22.87 -20.64 -24.02
C MET A 268 21.46 -21.23 -23.95
N VAL A 269 21.08 -22.08 -24.91
CA VAL A 269 19.82 -22.84 -24.83
C VAL A 269 19.83 -23.73 -23.60
N GLU A 270 20.87 -24.53 -23.38
CA GLU A 270 20.94 -25.46 -22.24
C GLU A 270 20.89 -24.72 -20.89
N ILE A 271 21.63 -23.62 -20.74
CA ILE A 271 21.57 -22.78 -19.52
C ILE A 271 20.15 -22.26 -19.30
N ASN A 272 19.51 -21.75 -20.35
CA ASN A 272 18.18 -21.19 -20.24
C ASN A 272 17.13 -22.27 -19.93
N GLU A 273 17.24 -23.46 -20.51
CA GLU A 273 16.40 -24.60 -20.18
C GLU A 273 16.61 -25.08 -18.75
N HIS A 274 17.85 -25.09 -18.25
CA HIS A 274 18.13 -25.34 -16.84
C HIS A 274 17.43 -24.32 -15.93
N ARG A 275 17.54 -23.02 -16.24
CA ARG A 275 16.85 -21.95 -15.50
C ARG A 275 15.33 -22.12 -15.53
N LEU A 276 14.77 -22.52 -16.67
CA LEU A 276 13.34 -22.83 -16.79
C LEU A 276 12.94 -24.04 -15.92
N ARG A 277 13.73 -25.13 -15.92
CA ARG A 277 13.49 -26.30 -15.05
C ARG A 277 13.54 -25.93 -13.57
N VAL A 278 14.49 -25.09 -13.17
CA VAL A 278 14.57 -24.56 -11.80
C VAL A 278 13.34 -23.69 -11.50
N ALA A 279 12.97 -22.77 -12.40
CA ALA A 279 11.79 -21.92 -12.23
C ALA A 279 10.48 -22.73 -12.12
N ASN A 280 10.34 -23.81 -12.88
CA ASN A 280 9.20 -24.73 -12.82
C ASN A 280 9.14 -25.52 -11.50
N SER A 281 10.29 -25.72 -10.84
CA SER A 281 10.36 -26.48 -9.59
C SER A 281 10.33 -25.60 -8.33
N ILE A 282 10.48 -24.26 -8.45
CA ILE A 282 10.44 -23.34 -7.30
C ILE A 282 9.18 -23.55 -6.46
N GLU A 283 8.00 -23.61 -7.09
CA GLU A 283 6.75 -23.77 -6.36
C GLU A 283 6.70 -25.07 -5.57
N SER A 284 7.17 -26.18 -6.17
CA SER A 284 7.21 -27.48 -5.50
C SER A 284 8.19 -27.50 -4.33
N PHE A 285 9.35 -26.85 -4.45
CA PHE A 285 10.36 -26.79 -3.38
C PHE A 285 9.97 -25.83 -2.25
N VAL A 286 9.33 -24.71 -2.56
CA VAL A 286 8.85 -23.77 -1.55
C VAL A 286 7.65 -24.36 -0.80
N ASN A 287 6.75 -25.09 -1.48
CA ASN A 287 5.60 -25.71 -0.83
C ASN A 287 5.95 -26.95 0.01
N SER A 288 7.10 -27.61 -0.24
CA SER A 288 7.53 -28.78 0.54
C SER A 288 8.20 -28.44 1.87
N ALA A 289 8.57 -27.18 2.10
CA ALA A 289 9.22 -26.75 3.33
C ALA A 289 8.20 -26.43 4.44
N LEU A 290 8.36 -27.12 5.57
CA LEU A 290 7.46 -27.03 6.72
C LEU A 290 7.57 -25.65 7.40
N GLU A 291 8.80 -25.19 7.65
CA GLU A 291 9.07 -23.95 8.38
C GLU A 291 9.20 -22.74 7.44
N PRO A 292 8.73 -21.54 7.86
CA PRO A 292 8.89 -20.31 7.07
C PRO A 292 10.36 -19.96 6.77
N GLN A 293 11.27 -20.21 7.72
CA GLN A 293 12.69 -19.93 7.57
C GLN A 293 13.36 -20.83 6.53
N GLN A 294 12.96 -22.10 6.47
CA GLN A 294 13.43 -23.05 5.47
C GLN A 294 12.94 -22.66 4.06
N ARG A 295 11.70 -22.19 3.93
CA ARG A 295 11.15 -21.69 2.66
C ARG A 295 11.97 -20.54 2.09
N ASP A 296 12.32 -19.57 2.94
CA ASP A 296 13.09 -18.40 2.52
C ASP A 296 14.51 -18.77 2.10
N LEU A 297 15.15 -19.70 2.82
CA LEU A 297 16.47 -20.22 2.47
C LEU A 297 16.44 -20.99 1.13
N ILE A 298 15.45 -21.86 0.94
CA ILE A 298 15.26 -22.62 -0.31
C ILE A 298 15.00 -21.66 -1.47
N LEU A 299 14.12 -20.68 -1.29
CA LEU A 299 13.85 -19.67 -2.31
C LEU A 299 15.10 -18.87 -2.66
N ALA A 300 15.87 -18.43 -1.67
CA ALA A 300 17.13 -17.71 -1.90
C ALA A 300 18.13 -18.55 -2.70
N LYS A 301 18.29 -19.84 -2.37
CA LYS A 301 19.17 -20.77 -3.11
C LYS A 301 18.70 -21.03 -4.54
N LEU A 302 17.39 -21.12 -4.76
CA LEU A 302 16.82 -21.30 -6.09
C LEU A 302 16.97 -20.04 -6.94
N VAL A 303 16.77 -18.85 -6.37
CA VAL A 303 17.01 -17.57 -7.04
C VAL A 303 18.50 -17.41 -7.37
N GLU A 304 19.39 -17.74 -6.44
CA GLU A 304 20.84 -17.75 -6.66
C GLU A 304 21.21 -18.67 -7.84
N SER A 305 20.64 -19.88 -7.90
CA SER A 305 20.83 -20.80 -9.03
C SER A 305 20.37 -20.22 -10.36
N ILE A 306 19.24 -19.51 -10.39
CA ILE A 306 18.72 -18.87 -11.61
C ILE A 306 19.61 -17.69 -12.05
N VAL A 307 20.04 -16.87 -11.10
CA VAL A 307 20.80 -15.64 -11.37
C VAL A 307 22.27 -15.92 -11.67
N SER A 308 22.85 -17.00 -11.14
CA SER A 308 24.21 -17.39 -11.46
C SER A 308 24.40 -17.48 -12.98
N PHE A 309 25.29 -16.64 -13.50
CA PHE A 309 25.60 -16.62 -14.93
C PHE A 309 26.63 -17.70 -15.19
N GLY A 310 26.22 -18.77 -15.87
CA GLY A 310 27.15 -19.76 -16.41
C GLY A 310 28.04 -19.11 -17.45
N ASP A 311 29.34 -19.41 -17.41
CA ASP A 311 30.30 -18.94 -18.42
C ASP A 311 29.83 -19.42 -19.79
N SER A 312 29.52 -18.47 -20.67
CA SER A 312 28.92 -18.70 -21.99
C SER A 312 29.75 -19.59 -22.95
N GLY A 313 30.96 -19.97 -22.55
CA GLY A 313 31.95 -20.61 -23.42
C GLY A 313 32.57 -19.66 -24.45
N LEU A 314 32.04 -18.43 -24.58
CA LEU A 314 32.66 -17.35 -25.34
C LEU A 314 33.65 -16.53 -24.50
N VAL A 315 33.54 -16.59 -23.16
CA VAL A 315 34.34 -15.83 -22.19
C VAL A 315 35.17 -16.78 -21.34
N ARG A 316 35.71 -17.83 -21.95
CA ARG A 316 36.91 -18.47 -21.40
C ARG A 316 38.09 -17.59 -21.79
N SER A 317 38.39 -16.56 -20.98
CA SER A 317 39.70 -15.90 -21.06
C SER A 317 40.75 -16.91 -20.62
N ASP A 318 41.70 -17.17 -21.51
CA ASP A 318 43.02 -17.74 -21.23
C ASP A 318 43.07 -19.15 -20.63
N ARG A 319 43.15 -20.20 -21.47
CA ARG A 319 44.11 -21.34 -21.31
C ARG A 319 43.96 -22.56 -22.24
N GLU A 320 43.06 -22.57 -23.21
CA GLU A 320 43.06 -23.66 -24.21
C GLU A 320 43.65 -23.18 -25.54
N ASP A 321 44.97 -23.35 -25.60
CA ASP A 321 45.79 -23.65 -26.78
C ASP A 321 45.50 -22.90 -28.07
N ILE A 322 46.33 -21.87 -28.26
CA ILE A 322 46.87 -21.48 -29.57
C ILE A 322 47.73 -22.65 -30.10
N SER A 323 47.12 -23.80 -30.39
CA SER A 323 47.76 -24.93 -31.09
C SER A 323 47.06 -25.29 -32.40
N SER A 324 45.88 -24.73 -32.68
CA SER A 324 45.15 -25.00 -33.93
C SER A 324 45.32 -23.93 -35.02
N SER A 325 46.08 -22.86 -34.77
CA SER A 325 46.36 -21.80 -35.75
C SER A 325 47.86 -21.60 -36.06
N THR A 326 48.74 -22.23 -35.28
CA THR A 326 50.19 -22.28 -35.55
C THR A 326 50.56 -23.26 -36.66
N MET A 327 49.71 -24.25 -36.95
CA MET A 327 49.97 -25.22 -38.03
C MET A 327 49.98 -24.56 -39.43
N SER A 328 49.34 -23.40 -39.60
CA SER A 328 49.32 -22.67 -40.88
C SER A 328 50.56 -21.78 -41.06
N ALA A 329 51.00 -21.10 -40.00
CA ALA A 329 52.14 -20.18 -40.05
C ALA A 329 53.49 -20.93 -40.14
N ASP A 330 53.65 -22.02 -39.37
CA ASP A 330 54.85 -22.85 -39.44
C ASP A 330 54.94 -23.62 -40.77
N PHE A 331 53.81 -24.02 -41.36
CA PHE A 331 53.80 -24.69 -42.67
C PHE A 331 54.17 -23.72 -43.79
N ILE A 332 53.66 -22.48 -43.76
CA ILE A 332 54.06 -21.41 -44.70
C ILE A 332 55.54 -21.03 -44.50
N GLY A 333 56.01 -20.94 -43.26
CA GLY A 333 57.42 -20.67 -42.94
C GLY A 333 58.37 -21.76 -43.41
N ARG A 334 57.99 -23.04 -43.26
CA ARG A 334 58.78 -24.19 -43.75
C ARG A 334 58.80 -24.27 -45.28
N ILE A 335 57.71 -23.94 -45.96
CA ILE A 335 57.67 -23.88 -47.43
C ILE A 335 58.55 -22.73 -47.95
N LEU A 336 58.50 -21.55 -47.31
CA LEU A 336 59.37 -20.41 -47.66
C LEU A 336 60.86 -20.70 -47.39
N SER A 337 61.17 -21.41 -46.30
CA SER A 337 62.53 -21.84 -45.97
C SER A 337 63.06 -22.90 -46.94
N ALA A 338 62.23 -23.87 -47.35
CA ALA A 338 62.60 -24.86 -48.35
C ALA A 338 62.88 -24.22 -49.72
N LEU A 339 62.06 -23.25 -50.12
CA LEU A 339 62.23 -22.49 -51.37
C LEU A 339 63.48 -21.57 -51.38
N SER A 340 63.90 -21.04 -50.23
CA SER A 340 65.12 -20.22 -50.16
C SER A 340 66.41 -21.05 -50.15
N SER A 341 66.34 -22.29 -49.68
CA SER A 341 67.50 -23.20 -49.61
C SER A 341 67.87 -23.86 -50.95
N GLY A 342 66.94 -23.95 -51.91
CA GLY A 342 67.13 -24.63 -53.19
C GLY A 342 67.85 -23.83 -54.29
N LYS A 343 68.38 -22.64 -54.00
CA LYS A 343 69.00 -21.73 -55.00
C LYS A 343 70.53 -21.60 -54.91
N LYS A 344 71.20 -22.59 -54.30
CA LYS A 344 72.65 -22.77 -54.36
C LYS A 344 72.96 -24.20 -54.81
N GLY A 345 73.18 -24.35 -56.12
CA GLY A 345 73.55 -25.58 -56.80
C GLY A 345 73.73 -25.28 -58.27
#